data_AF-A0A845YPH5-F1
#
_entry.id   AF-A0A845YPH5-F1
#
_cell.length_a   1.000
_cell.length_b   1.000
_cell.length_c   1.000
_cell.angle_alpha   90.00
_cell.angle_beta   90.00
_cell.angle_gamma   90.00
#
_symmetry.space_group_name_H-M   'P 1'
#
loop_
_entity.id
_entity.type
_entity.pdbx_description
1 polymer ?
#
loop_
_entity_poly.entity_id
_entity_poly.type
_entity_poly.pdbx_seq_one_letter_code
_entity_poly.pdbx_strand_id
1 'polypeptide(L)'
;MRQITLTPEQEKFLERLLNTGKYNTFQEAIARGFQLLEEEDDDIKLPSYFQGTESAKKLLKEKIKKYREELENNKNKPIDPERARLSQELRELFDKTQAIPGIQEITEEEIAAEIEAYRRGE
;
A
#
# COMPACT_ATOMS: atom_id res chain seq x y z
N MET A 1 0.55 35.93 22.92
CA MET A 1 -0.66 35.20 22.46
C MET A 1 -1.06 35.77 21.11
N ARG A 2 -1.24 34.93 20.08
CA ARG A 2 -1.89 35.37 18.84
C ARG A 2 -3.39 35.20 19.03
N GLN A 3 -4.17 36.24 18.75
CA GLN A 3 -5.63 36.15 18.70
C GLN A 3 -6.04 35.75 17.30
N ILE A 4 -6.88 34.72 17.19
CA ILE A 4 -7.47 34.28 15.92
C ILE A 4 -8.95 34.65 15.99
N THR A 5 -9.41 35.43 15.03
CA THR A 5 -10.83 35.77 14.90
C THR A 5 -11.48 34.74 13.98
N LEU A 6 -12.53 34.08 14.47
CA LEU A 6 -13.30 33.13 13.68
C LEU A 6 -14.28 33.87 12.76
N THR A 7 -14.60 33.27 11.62
CA THR A 7 -15.69 33.78 10.78
C THR A 7 -17.04 33.37 11.38
N PRO A 8 -18.13 34.11 11.07
CA PRO A 8 -19.47 33.74 11.55
C PRO A 8 -19.91 32.32 11.14
N GLU A 9 -19.39 31.81 10.02
CA GLU A 9 -19.66 30.43 9.58
C GLU A 9 -18.93 29.39 10.43
N GLN A 10 -17.68 29.68 10.83
CA GLN A 10 -16.89 28.81 11.70
C GLN A 10 -17.49 28.74 13.11
N GLU A 11 -17.98 29.87 13.64
CA GLU A 11 -18.67 29.92 14.92
C GLU A 11 -19.93 29.05 14.92
N LYS A 12 -20.80 29.22 13.91
CA LYS A 12 -22.00 28.37 13.73
C LYS A 12 -21.68 26.90 13.57
N PHE A 13 -20.56 26.57 12.93
CA PHE A 13 -20.12 25.17 12.82
C PHE A 13 -19.72 24.60 14.19
N LEU A 14 -18.94 25.34 14.97
CA LEU A 14 -18.54 24.92 16.31
C LEU A 14 -19.75 24.78 17.25
N GLU A 15 -20.71 25.71 17.21
CA GLU A 15 -21.95 25.61 17.98
C GLU A 15 -22.74 24.33 17.65
N ARG A 16 -22.86 23.99 16.36
CA ARG A 16 -23.48 22.72 15.94
C ARG A 16 -22.77 21.51 16.54
N LEU A 17 -21.44 21.51 16.57
CA LEU A 17 -20.67 20.42 17.16
C LEU A 17 -20.91 20.26 18.66
N LEU A 18 -21.02 21.36 19.41
CA LEU A 18 -21.36 21.30 20.84
C LEU A 18 -22.79 20.77 21.06
N ASN A 19 -23.74 21.20 20.22
CA ASN A 19 -25.12 20.73 20.28
C ASN A 19 -25.28 19.23 20.00
N THR A 20 -24.31 18.61 19.29
CA THR A 20 -24.30 17.14 19.12
C THR A 20 -23.93 16.37 20.40
N GLY A 21 -23.42 17.07 21.43
CA GLY A 21 -22.93 16.46 22.67
C GLY A 21 -21.60 15.72 22.52
N LYS A 22 -20.99 15.73 21.33
CA LYS A 22 -19.71 15.06 21.05
C LYS A 22 -18.51 15.76 21.69
N TYR A 23 -18.62 17.07 21.93
CA TYR A 23 -17.57 17.89 22.53
C TYR A 23 -18.17 18.82 23.58
N ASN A 24 -17.49 19.00 24.70
CA ASN A 24 -17.98 19.80 25.82
C ASN A 24 -17.60 21.28 25.68
N THR A 25 -16.54 21.58 24.92
CA THR A 25 -16.05 22.95 24.72
C THR A 25 -15.58 23.18 23.28
N PHE A 26 -15.55 24.45 22.86
CA PHE A 26 -14.97 24.84 21.58
C PHE A 26 -13.49 24.46 21.47
N GLN A 27 -12.73 24.60 22.56
CA GLN A 27 -11.31 24.26 22.59
C GLN A 27 -11.09 22.76 22.35
N GLU A 28 -11.92 21.89 22.92
CA GLU A 28 -11.83 20.45 22.71
C GLU A 28 -12.08 20.07 21.23
N ALA A 29 -13.11 20.67 20.62
CA ALA A 29 -13.41 20.46 19.21
C ALA A 29 -12.26 20.96 18.29
N ILE A 30 -11.71 22.14 18.59
CA ILE A 30 -10.60 22.74 17.84
C ILE A 30 -9.32 21.90 18.01
N ALA A 31 -9.00 21.48 19.23
CA ALA A 31 -7.84 20.64 19.51
C ALA A 31 -7.93 19.30 18.77
N ARG A 32 -9.12 18.70 18.73
CA ARG A 32 -9.35 17.47 17.95
C ARG A 32 -9.17 17.71 16.45
N GLY A 33 -9.62 18.86 15.94
CA GLY A 33 -9.38 19.26 14.55
C GLY A 33 -7.90 19.36 14.22
N PHE A 34 -7.09 19.98 15.08
CA PHE A 34 -5.64 20.06 14.89
C PHE A 34 -4.97 18.69 14.96
N GLN A 35 -5.38 17.82 15.89
CA GLN A 35 -4.87 16.46 15.94
C GLN A 35 -5.18 15.67 14.66
N LEU A 36 -6.39 15.85 14.11
CA LEU A 36 -6.77 15.20 12.85
C LEU A 36 -5.95 15.72 11.67
N LEU A 37 -5.64 17.02 11.62
CA LEU A 37 -4.78 17.60 10.59
C LEU A 37 -3.33 17.09 10.72
N GLU A 38 -2.82 16.94 11.95
CA GLU A 38 -1.51 16.32 12.21
C GLU A 38 -1.49 14.83 11.82
N GLU A 39 -2.60 14.11 12.01
CA GLU A 39 -2.77 12.72 11.57
C GLU A 39 -2.98 12.59 10.04
N GLU A 40 -3.60 13.57 9.37
CA GLU A 40 -3.77 13.63 7.91
C GLU A 40 -2.46 13.95 7.18
N ASP A 41 -1.59 14.78 7.76
CA ASP A 41 -0.23 14.99 7.22
C ASP A 41 0.61 13.69 7.22
N ASP A 42 0.14 12.66 7.93
CA ASP A 42 0.74 11.34 8.11
C ASP A 42 -0.10 10.22 7.44
N ASP A 43 -0.49 10.41 6.17
CA ASP A 43 -1.25 9.47 5.31
C ASP A 43 -0.76 8.00 5.31
N ILE A 44 0.46 7.73 5.79
CA ILE A 44 1.07 6.41 5.82
C ILE A 44 0.92 5.82 7.22
N LYS A 45 -0.21 5.15 7.44
CA LYS A 45 -0.45 4.32 8.61
C LYS A 45 0.40 3.06 8.53
N LEU A 46 1.45 2.98 9.35
CA LEU A 46 2.24 1.77 9.51
C LEU A 46 1.42 0.73 10.32
N PRO A 47 1.52 -0.57 9.99
CA PRO A 47 0.85 -1.60 10.77
C PRO A 47 1.26 -1.59 12.24
N SER A 48 0.33 -1.94 13.14
CA SER A 48 0.52 -1.88 14.60
C SER A 48 1.62 -2.82 15.11
N TYR A 49 1.94 -3.89 14.38
CA TYR A 49 3.02 -4.82 14.72
C TYR A 49 4.42 -4.32 14.31
N PHE A 50 4.53 -3.17 13.64
CA PHE A 50 5.81 -2.62 13.24
C PHE A 50 6.55 -2.02 14.44
N GLN A 51 7.51 -2.77 14.99
CA GLN A 51 8.37 -2.33 16.08
C GLN A 51 9.58 -1.57 15.50
N GLY A 52 9.73 -0.30 15.87
CA GLY A 52 10.84 0.54 15.44
C GLY A 52 10.84 1.86 16.20
N THR A 53 11.99 2.54 16.22
CA THR A 53 12.08 3.90 16.79
C THR A 53 11.24 4.88 15.97
N GLU A 54 10.78 5.96 16.59
CA GLU A 54 10.02 7.00 15.88
C GLU A 54 10.80 7.59 14.69
N SER A 55 12.12 7.71 14.83
CA SER A 55 13.00 8.11 13.72
C SER A 55 12.99 7.13 12.54
N ALA A 56 13.00 5.82 12.80
CA ALA A 56 12.95 4.79 11.77
C ALA A 56 11.56 4.73 11.10
N LYS A 57 10.49 4.88 11.89
CA LYS A 57 9.12 4.96 11.36
C LYS A 57 8.95 6.17 10.45
N LYS A 58 9.46 7.34 10.84
CA LYS A 58 9.44 8.55 10.01
C LYS A 58 10.17 8.34 8.68
N LEU A 59 11.38 7.80 8.72
CA LEU A 59 12.15 7.50 7.51
C LEU A 59 11.42 6.52 6.59
N LEU A 60 10.76 5.51 7.16
CA LEU A 60 9.97 4.55 6.40
C LEU A 60 8.75 5.20 5.74
N LYS A 61 8.01 6.04 6.46
CA LYS A 61 6.90 6.82 5.91
C LYS A 61 7.37 7.68 4.74
N GLU A 62 8.47 8.40 4.89
CA GLU A 62 9.04 9.21 3.80
C GLU A 62 9.41 8.37 2.57
N LYS A 63 10.02 7.19 2.76
CA LYS A 63 10.32 6.27 1.65
C LYS A 63 9.07 5.75 0.95
N ILE A 64 8.04 5.37 1.71
CA ILE A 64 6.77 4.90 1.15
C ILE A 64 6.10 6.00 0.34
N LYS A 65 6.15 7.26 0.81
CA LYS A 65 5.61 8.42 0.08
C LYS A 65 6.30 8.58 -1.27
N LYS A 66 7.63 8.64 -1.28
CA LYS A 66 8.43 8.73 -2.52
C LYS A 66 8.13 7.59 -3.49
N TYR A 67 8.05 6.37 -2.99
CA TYR A 67 7.74 5.21 -3.82
C TYR A 67 6.35 5.30 -4.47
N ARG A 68 5.33 5.76 -3.74
CA ARG A 68 3.99 5.98 -4.31
C ARG A 68 4.01 7.05 -5.40
N GLU A 69 4.71 8.15 -5.17
CA GLU A 69 4.89 9.21 -6.17
C GLU A 69 5.61 8.68 -7.43
N GLU A 70 6.68 7.91 -7.26
CA GLU A 70 7.40 7.25 -8.37
C GLU A 70 6.51 6.27 -9.15
N LEU A 71 5.66 5.50 -8.46
CA LEU A 71 4.72 4.59 -9.13
C LEU A 71 3.69 5.36 -9.97
N GLU A 72 3.07 6.40 -9.41
CA GLU A 72 2.11 7.21 -10.17
C GLU A 72 2.78 7.90 -11.37
N ASN A 73 4.00 8.42 -11.19
CA ASN A 73 4.77 9.01 -12.29
C ASN A 73 5.13 7.97 -13.37
N ASN A 74 5.38 6.72 -13.00
CA ASN A 74 5.72 5.66 -13.93
C ASN A 74 4.50 4.96 -14.54
N LYS A 75 3.29 5.13 -14.00
CA LYS A 75 2.06 4.46 -14.45
C LYS A 75 1.73 4.73 -15.91
N ASN A 76 2.06 5.94 -16.39
CA ASN A 76 1.82 6.37 -17.77
C ASN A 76 3.10 6.38 -18.62
N LYS A 77 4.21 5.85 -18.11
CA LYS A 77 5.45 5.79 -18.88
C LYS A 77 5.27 4.77 -20.01
N PRO A 78 5.50 5.14 -21.27
CA PRO A 78 5.40 4.19 -22.37
C PRO A 78 6.35 3.04 -22.11
N ILE A 79 5.83 1.81 -22.24
CA ILE A 79 6.64 0.61 -22.17
C ILE A 79 7.66 0.71 -23.31
N ASP A 80 8.93 0.54 -22.97
CA ASP A 80 10.02 0.49 -23.94
C ASP A 80 9.69 -0.58 -25.00
N PRO A 81 9.63 -0.22 -26.30
CA PRO A 81 9.24 -1.14 -27.36
C PRO A 81 10.14 -2.38 -27.43
N GLU A 82 11.41 -2.26 -27.06
CA GLU A 82 12.32 -3.42 -27.01
C GLU A 82 11.96 -4.36 -25.87
N ARG A 83 11.63 -3.82 -24.68
CA ARG A 83 11.16 -4.63 -23.55
C ARG A 83 9.83 -5.32 -23.84
N ALA A 84 8.92 -4.63 -24.54
CA ALA A 84 7.66 -5.22 -24.98
C ALA A 84 7.90 -6.39 -25.94
N ARG A 85 8.77 -6.20 -26.95
CA ARG A 85 9.16 -7.26 -27.89
C ARG A 85 9.77 -8.47 -27.18
N LEU A 86 10.73 -8.24 -26.29
CA LEU A 86 11.38 -9.32 -25.53
C LEU A 86 10.39 -10.09 -24.65
N SER A 87 9.46 -9.37 -23.99
CA SER A 87 8.41 -10.03 -23.21
C SER A 87 7.48 -10.88 -24.07
N GLN A 88 7.22 -10.48 -25.31
CA GLN A 88 6.41 -11.27 -26.24
C GLN A 88 7.17 -12.51 -26.71
N GLU A 89 8.43 -12.35 -27.13
CA GLU A 89 9.29 -13.47 -27.54
C GLU A 89 9.43 -14.52 -26.43
N LEU A 90 9.58 -14.09 -25.17
CA LEU A 90 9.65 -14.99 -24.01
C LEU A 90 8.34 -15.78 -23.81
N ARG A 91 7.19 -15.13 -23.94
CA ARG A 91 5.88 -15.81 -23.83
C ARG A 91 5.70 -16.83 -24.94
N GLU A 92 6.00 -16.44 -26.18
CA GLU A 92 5.92 -17.35 -27.33
C GLU A 92 6.85 -18.56 -27.17
N LEU A 93 8.05 -18.37 -26.59
CA LEU A 93 8.95 -19.48 -26.29
C LEU A 93 8.33 -20.45 -25.29
N PHE A 94 7.75 -19.95 -24.20
CA PHE A 94 7.08 -20.80 -23.22
C PHE A 94 5.88 -21.54 -23.81
N ASP A 95 5.04 -20.88 -24.60
CA ASP A 95 3.90 -21.51 -25.24
C ASP A 95 4.35 -22.65 -26.17
N LYS A 96 5.42 -22.42 -26.96
CA LYS A 96 5.99 -23.44 -27.84
C LYS A 96 6.59 -24.61 -27.06
N THR A 97 7.32 -24.34 -25.97
CA THR A 97 7.90 -25.39 -25.12
C THR A 97 6.79 -26.21 -24.46
N GLN A 98 5.79 -25.56 -23.89
CA GLN A 98 4.68 -26.26 -23.24
C GLN A 98 3.83 -27.06 -24.24
N ALA A 99 3.77 -26.67 -25.52
CA ALA A 99 3.08 -27.44 -26.55
C ALA A 99 3.81 -28.74 -26.97
N ILE A 100 5.04 -28.98 -26.50
CA ILE A 100 5.78 -30.22 -26.82
C ILE A 100 5.13 -31.41 -26.09
N PRO A 101 4.73 -32.48 -26.82
CA PRO A 101 4.20 -33.70 -26.21
C PRO A 101 5.17 -34.27 -25.17
N GLY A 102 4.66 -34.74 -24.03
CA GLY A 102 5.48 -35.20 -22.90
C GLY A 102 5.93 -34.13 -21.90
N ILE A 103 5.84 -32.83 -22.21
CA ILE A 103 6.19 -31.76 -21.24
C ILE A 103 5.05 -31.47 -20.26
N GLN A 104 3.80 -31.57 -20.71
CA GLN A 104 2.60 -31.38 -19.87
C GLN A 104 2.14 -32.68 -19.19
N GLU A 105 2.81 -33.79 -19.44
CA GLU A 105 2.34 -35.12 -19.07
C GLU A 105 2.78 -35.56 -17.68
N ILE A 106 3.40 -34.68 -16.88
CA ILE A 106 3.70 -35.01 -15.48
C ILE A 106 2.37 -35.08 -14.71
N THR A 107 1.99 -36.30 -14.37
CA THR A 107 0.77 -36.60 -13.60
C THR A 107 1.00 -36.41 -12.10
N GLU A 108 -0.07 -36.13 -11.35
CA GLU A 108 -0.01 -36.07 -9.88
C GLU A 108 0.45 -37.41 -9.29
N GLU A 109 0.13 -38.52 -9.96
CA GLU A 109 0.56 -39.86 -9.60
C GLU A 109 2.08 -40.06 -9.74
N GLU A 110 2.69 -39.55 -10.81
CA GLU A 110 4.15 -39.58 -11.00
C GLU A 110 4.87 -38.69 -9.98
N ILE A 111 4.31 -37.51 -9.68
CA ILE A 111 4.84 -36.62 -8.64
C ILE A 111 4.77 -37.32 -7.27
N ALA A 112 3.65 -37.97 -6.95
CA ALA A 112 3.48 -38.69 -5.70
C ALA A 112 4.47 -39.85 -5.57
N ALA A 113 4.68 -40.62 -6.64
CA ALA A 113 5.63 -41.73 -6.67
C ALA A 113 7.08 -41.25 -6.44
N GLU A 114 7.49 -40.14 -7.07
CA GLU A 114 8.82 -39.54 -6.88
C GLU A 114 9.02 -39.02 -5.45
N ILE A 115 8.01 -38.34 -4.88
CA ILE A 115 8.05 -37.89 -3.48
C ILE A 115 8.17 -39.08 -2.52
N GLU A 116 7.49 -40.18 -2.81
CA GLU A 116 7.54 -41.38 -1.98
C GLU A 116 8.91 -42.10 -2.08
N ALA A 117 9.49 -42.19 -3.29
CA ALA A 117 10.83 -42.70 -3.50
C ALA A 117 11.88 -41.88 -2.72
N TYR A 118 11.79 -40.55 -2.79
CA TYR A 118 12.65 -39.65 -2.03
C TYR A 118 12.52 -39.85 -0.51
N ARG A 119 11.30 -40.11 -0.01
CA ARG A 119 11.06 -40.42 1.42
C ARG A 119 11.62 -41.78 1.83
N ARG A 120 11.68 -42.73 0.91
CA ARG A 120 12.31 -44.05 1.12
C ARG A 120 13.83 -44.04 0.98
N GLY A 121 14.40 -42.95 0.44
CA GLY A 121 15.84 -42.80 0.22
C GLY A 121 16.34 -43.57 -1.02
N GLU A 122 15.46 -43.77 -2.00
CA GLU A 122 15.77 -44.33 -3.32
C GLU A 122 16.23 -43.23 -4.30
#